data_AF-A0A3S0D6N0-F1
#
_entry.id   AF-A0A3S0D6N0-F1
#
_cell.length_a   1.000
_cell.length_b   1.000
_cell.length_c   1.000
_cell.angle_alpha   90.00
_cell.angle_beta   90.00
_cell.angle_gamma   90.00
#
_symmetry.space_group_name_H-M   'P 1'
#
loop_
_entity.id
_entity.type
_entity.pdbx_description
1 polymer ?
#
loop_
_entity_poly.entity_id
_entity_poly.type
_entity_poly.pdbx_seq_one_letter_code
_entity_poly.pdbx_strand_id
1 'polypeptide(L)'
;MNKRFAVSVHYNQVKRTLVSPPRSRGFIPEDINAAFPRTEVQLCVVHQIRNSIKFVASKNQKEFMADLKTVYKAKTKDLAEYNLLKLDEKWGHQYPMVIKSWQQNWDNLSTYFKYSASVRTMTYTTNPIEGFHRQVRKYTKTKGAFTSENALFKLVFSAILNIEKKWNQPIHNWALVVSQLDVFFPNRLFFRA
;
A
#
# COMPACT_ATOMS: atom_id res chain seq x y z
N MET A 1 -22.70 7.48 0.62
CA MET A 1 -22.37 6.60 1.75
C MET A 1 -23.62 6.43 2.59
N ASN A 2 -24.10 5.19 2.79
CA ASN A 2 -25.15 4.94 3.77
C ASN A 2 -24.55 5.31 5.13
N LYS A 3 -25.03 6.39 5.75
CA LYS A 3 -24.44 7.02 6.95
C LYS A 3 -24.42 6.11 8.20
N ARG A 4 -24.82 4.84 8.06
CA ARG A 4 -25.00 3.87 9.15
C ARG A 4 -23.80 2.96 9.42
N PHE A 5 -22.78 2.92 8.57
CA PHE A 5 -21.61 2.07 8.82
C PHE A 5 -20.34 2.90 9.03
N ALA A 6 -20.40 3.82 10.00
CA ALA A 6 -19.19 4.33 10.63
C ALA A 6 -18.67 3.21 11.55
N VAL A 7 -17.90 2.27 11.00
CA VAL A 7 -17.03 1.42 11.80
C VAL A 7 -16.10 2.39 12.53
N SER A 8 -16.40 2.63 13.80
CA SER A 8 -15.54 3.38 14.70
C SER A 8 -14.40 2.44 15.06
N VAL A 9 -13.46 2.28 14.13
CA VAL A 9 -12.11 1.85 14.45
C VAL A 9 -11.56 2.99 15.31
N HIS A 10 -11.69 2.84 16.64
CA HIS A 10 -11.05 3.70 17.60
C HIS A 10 -9.57 3.80 17.21
N TYR A 11 -9.21 5.00 16.75
CA TYR A 11 -7.89 5.51 16.41
C TYR A 11 -6.78 4.49 16.10
N ASN A 12 -6.34 4.55 14.82
CA ASN A 12 -5.02 4.15 14.32
C ASN A 12 -4.82 2.72 13.79
N GLN A 13 -5.74 2.25 12.94
CA GLN A 13 -5.29 1.44 11.80
C GLN A 13 -4.72 2.38 10.73
N VAL A 14 -3.45 2.76 10.93
CA VAL A 14 -2.68 3.54 9.96
C VAL A 14 -2.38 2.66 8.75
N LYS A 15 -3.34 2.50 7.84
CA LYS A 15 -3.02 2.29 6.42
C LYS A 15 -2.58 3.63 5.84
N ARG A 16 -1.43 4.16 6.28
CA ARG A 16 -0.72 5.22 5.56
C ARG A 16 0.33 4.58 4.67
N THR A 17 -0.08 4.27 3.45
CA THR A 17 0.81 4.27 2.29
C THR A 17 1.24 5.70 2.02
N LEU A 18 2.27 6.18 2.73
CA LEU A 18 2.98 7.40 2.38
C LEU A 18 4.31 7.02 1.73
N VAL A 19 4.43 7.43 0.48
CA VAL A 19 5.64 7.37 -0.32
C VAL A 19 6.66 8.33 0.26
N SER A 20 7.90 7.88 0.34
CA SER A 20 9.08 8.72 0.41
C SER A 20 10.17 8.12 -0.50
N PRO A 21 10.75 8.86 -1.45
CA PRO A 21 12.04 8.48 -2.06
C PRO A 21 13.13 8.47 -0.98
N PRO A 22 14.31 7.84 -1.20
CA PRO A 22 15.33 7.62 -0.16
C PRO A 22 16.01 8.89 0.43
N ARG A 23 15.38 10.06 0.32
CA ARG A 23 15.75 11.31 1.00
C ARG A 23 14.65 11.92 1.90
N SER A 24 13.59 11.20 2.26
CA SER A 24 12.65 11.69 3.29
C SER A 24 12.43 10.69 4.43
N ARG A 25 12.80 11.12 5.63
CA ARG A 25 12.54 10.50 6.95
C ARG A 25 11.03 10.41 7.25
N GLY A 26 10.27 9.60 6.51
CA GLY A 26 8.80 9.72 6.48
C GLY A 26 8.00 8.51 6.95
N PHE A 27 8.60 7.31 6.95
CA PHE A 27 7.90 6.10 7.40
C PHE A 27 8.92 5.17 8.05
N ILE A 28 8.81 5.08 9.37
CA ILE A 28 9.67 4.27 10.23
C ILE A 28 8.72 3.27 10.88
N PRO A 29 8.69 2.00 10.46
CA PRO A 29 7.89 0.95 11.11
C PRO A 29 8.02 0.96 12.64
N GLU A 30 9.20 1.33 13.14
CA GLU A 30 9.52 1.47 14.56
C GLU A 30 8.66 2.54 15.25
N ASP A 31 8.39 3.69 14.62
CA ASP A 31 7.53 4.75 15.18
C ASP A 31 6.07 4.29 15.30
N ILE A 32 5.59 3.52 14.32
CA ILE A 32 4.24 2.95 14.35
C ILE A 32 4.13 1.90 15.45
N ASN A 33 5.15 1.06 15.62
CA ASN A 33 5.16 0.05 16.67
C ASN A 33 5.26 0.70 18.07
N ALA A 34 5.96 1.83 18.19
CA ALA A 34 6.01 2.60 19.44
C ALA A 34 4.64 3.20 19.81
N ALA A 35 3.94 3.80 18.84
CA ALA A 35 2.63 4.41 19.07
C ALA A 35 1.47 3.40 19.12
N PHE A 36 1.55 2.33 18.32
CA PHE A 36 0.52 1.30 18.14
C PHE A 36 1.12 -0.11 18.18
N PRO A 37 1.50 -0.61 19.37
CA PRO A 37 2.21 -1.90 19.52
C PRO A 37 1.43 -3.12 19.00
N ARG A 38 0.12 -2.99 18.85
CA ARG A 38 -0.77 -4.06 18.38
C ARG A 38 -0.98 -4.06 16.86
N THR A 39 -0.40 -3.11 16.13
CA THR A 39 -0.57 -2.96 14.68
C THR A 39 0.43 -3.82 13.91
N GLU A 40 -0.04 -4.57 12.92
CA GLU A 40 0.83 -5.23 11.96
C GLU A 40 1.21 -4.24 10.83
N VAL A 41 2.51 -4.06 10.60
CA VAL A 41 3.01 -3.19 9.53
C VAL A 41 3.09 -3.97 8.23
N GLN A 42 2.51 -3.39 7.17
CA GLN A 42 2.61 -3.89 5.80
C GLN A 42 3.14 -2.77 4.90
N LEU A 43 4.30 -3.01 4.28
CA LEU A 43 4.83 -2.13 3.25
C LEU A 43 4.11 -2.37 1.92
N CYS A 44 3.83 -1.32 1.16
CA CYS A 44 3.10 -1.48 -0.09
C CYS A 44 3.99 -2.04 -1.20
N VAL A 45 3.71 -3.27 -1.61
CA VAL A 45 4.39 -3.98 -2.70
C VAL A 45 4.46 -3.15 -3.98
N VAL A 46 3.40 -2.43 -4.37
CA VAL A 46 3.44 -1.62 -5.59
C VAL A 46 4.40 -0.43 -5.50
N HIS A 47 4.56 0.16 -4.31
CA HIS A 47 5.56 1.21 -4.11
C HIS A 47 6.98 0.61 -4.16
N GLN A 48 7.18 -0.57 -3.57
CA GLN A 48 8.44 -1.30 -3.68
C GLN A 48 8.79 -1.63 -5.14
N ILE A 49 7.83 -2.11 -5.93
CA ILE A 49 7.98 -2.36 -7.38
C ILE A 49 8.36 -1.07 -8.11
N ARG A 50 7.60 0.02 -7.90
CA ARG A 50 7.87 1.31 -8.56
C ARG A 50 9.25 1.86 -8.20
N ASN A 51 9.70 1.67 -6.96
CA ASN A 51 11.03 2.07 -6.54
C ASN A 51 12.09 1.21 -7.23
N SER A 52 11.86 -0.11 -7.31
CA SER A 52 12.77 -1.07 -7.97
C SER A 52 13.02 -0.73 -9.44
N ILE A 53 11.95 -0.48 -10.21
CA ILE A 53 12.03 -0.20 -11.65
C ILE A 53 12.91 1.01 -11.97
N LYS A 54 13.02 2.00 -11.07
CA LYS A 54 13.89 3.19 -11.27
C LYS A 54 15.37 2.83 -11.39
N PHE A 55 15.78 1.71 -10.82
CA PHE A 55 17.16 1.23 -10.81
C PHE A 55 17.41 0.09 -11.80
N VAL A 56 16.38 -0.35 -12.52
CA VAL A 56 16.47 -1.40 -13.54
C VAL A 56 16.52 -0.75 -14.93
N ALA A 57 17.52 -1.12 -15.74
CA ALA A 57 17.67 -0.58 -17.09
C ALA A 57 16.45 -0.90 -17.95
N SER A 58 15.99 0.04 -18.78
CA SER A 58 14.74 -0.08 -19.55
C SER A 58 14.64 -1.38 -20.37
N LYS A 59 15.76 -1.86 -20.93
CA LYS A 59 15.83 -3.12 -21.68
C LYS A 59 15.45 -4.36 -20.86
N ASN A 60 15.77 -4.35 -19.56
CA ASN A 60 15.59 -5.48 -18.66
C ASN A 60 14.27 -5.36 -17.86
N GLN A 61 13.61 -4.20 -17.86
CA GLN A 61 12.40 -3.97 -17.05
C GLN A 61 11.28 -4.96 -17.34
N LYS A 62 11.04 -5.31 -18.60
CA LYS A 62 9.95 -6.22 -18.97
C LYS A 62 10.17 -7.62 -18.40
N GLU A 63 11.38 -8.14 -18.53
CA GLU A 63 11.76 -9.47 -18.05
C GLU A 63 11.83 -9.50 -16.52
N PHE A 64 12.50 -8.52 -15.92
CA PHE A 64 12.57 -8.37 -14.47
C PHE A 64 11.17 -8.30 -13.83
N MET A 65 10.23 -7.59 -14.46
CA MET A 65 8.85 -7.51 -13.98
C MET A 65 8.07 -8.81 -14.12
N ALA A 66 8.38 -9.63 -15.12
CA ALA A 66 7.77 -10.95 -15.27
C ALA A 66 8.24 -11.88 -14.13
N ASP A 67 9.53 -11.88 -13.84
CA ASP A 67 10.10 -12.67 -12.73
C ASP A 67 9.58 -12.16 -11.38
N LEU A 68 9.60 -10.85 -11.14
CA LEU A 68 9.14 -10.23 -9.90
C LEU A 68 7.64 -10.48 -9.64
N LYS A 69 6.84 -10.62 -10.70
CA LYS A 69 5.42 -10.98 -10.58
C LYS A 69 5.19 -12.33 -9.91
N THR A 70 6.12 -13.27 -10.07
CA THR A 70 6.06 -14.58 -9.40
C THR A 70 6.25 -14.47 -7.89
N VAL A 71 6.99 -13.46 -7.41
CA VAL A 71 7.22 -13.20 -5.99
C VAL A 71 5.92 -12.70 -5.33
N TYR A 72 5.39 -11.55 -5.78
CA TYR A 72 4.27 -10.94 -5.07
C TYR A 72 2.89 -11.58 -5.36
N LYS A 73 2.76 -12.34 -6.45
CA LYS A 73 1.54 -13.13 -6.74
C LYS A 73 1.62 -14.59 -6.27
N ALA A 74 2.67 -14.97 -5.54
CA ALA A 74 2.77 -16.31 -4.97
C ALA A 74 1.55 -16.64 -4.08
N LYS A 75 1.22 -17.94 -4.00
CA LYS A 75 0.10 -18.41 -3.17
C LYS A 75 0.44 -18.47 -1.68
N THR A 76 1.70 -18.74 -1.36
CA THR A 76 2.22 -18.92 0.00
C THR A 76 3.49 -18.08 0.19
N LYS A 77 3.85 -17.80 1.45
CA LYS A 77 5.07 -17.06 1.80
C LYS A 77 6.32 -17.83 1.32
N ASP A 78 6.38 -19.13 1.57
CA ASP A 78 7.52 -19.98 1.20
C ASP A 78 7.77 -19.99 -0.32
N LEU A 79 6.69 -20.04 -1.11
CA LEU A 79 6.82 -19.96 -2.57
C LEU A 79 7.30 -18.56 -3.01
N ALA A 80 6.87 -17.51 -2.31
CA ALA A 80 7.32 -16.15 -2.57
C ALA A 80 8.82 -15.98 -2.25
N GLU A 81 9.29 -16.56 -1.15
CA GLU A 81 10.70 -16.59 -0.74
C GLU A 81 11.55 -17.36 -1.73
N TYR A 82 11.10 -18.54 -2.14
CA TYR A 82 11.76 -19.32 -3.18
C TYR A 82 11.88 -18.55 -4.50
N ASN A 83 10.82 -17.86 -4.92
CA ASN A 83 10.85 -17.02 -6.11
C ASN A 83 11.75 -15.79 -5.93
N LEU A 84 11.86 -15.25 -4.72
CA LEU A 84 12.78 -14.14 -4.41
C LEU A 84 14.24 -14.59 -4.50
N LEU A 85 14.56 -15.81 -4.05
CA LEU A 85 15.90 -16.41 -4.23
C LEU A 85 16.24 -16.57 -5.70
N LYS A 86 15.32 -17.11 -6.52
CA LYS A 86 15.52 -17.19 -7.98
C LYS A 86 15.71 -15.82 -8.63
N LEU A 87 15.00 -14.81 -8.14
CA LEU A 87 15.16 -13.45 -8.62
C LEU A 87 16.57 -12.92 -8.31
N ASP A 88 17.10 -13.23 -7.12
CA ASP A 88 18.47 -12.88 -6.72
C ASP A 88 19.53 -13.61 -7.55
N GLU A 89 19.37 -14.91 -7.79
CA GLU A 89 20.28 -15.69 -8.64
C GLU A 89 20.41 -15.08 -10.05
N LYS A 90 19.28 -14.65 -10.62
CA LYS A 90 19.24 -14.10 -11.99
C LYS A 90 19.66 -12.64 -12.07
N TRP A 91 19.19 -11.81 -11.14
CA TRP A 91 19.29 -10.35 -11.21
C TRP A 91 20.18 -9.72 -10.15
N GLY A 92 20.57 -10.45 -9.11
CA GLY A 92 21.35 -9.97 -7.98
C GLY A 92 22.71 -9.41 -8.37
N HIS A 93 23.38 -10.01 -9.36
CA HIS A 93 24.65 -9.48 -9.87
C HIS A 93 24.47 -8.16 -10.63
N GLN A 94 23.40 -8.00 -11.40
CA GLN A 94 23.15 -6.81 -12.22
C GLN A 94 22.51 -5.66 -11.41
N TYR A 95 21.62 -5.99 -10.48
CA TYR A 95 20.80 -5.05 -9.72
C TYR A 95 20.84 -5.33 -8.20
N PRO A 96 22.03 -5.39 -7.57
CA PRO A 96 22.17 -5.77 -6.16
C PRO A 96 21.43 -4.81 -5.22
N MET A 97 21.35 -3.53 -5.57
CA MET A 97 20.60 -2.53 -4.80
C MET A 97 19.10 -2.85 -4.73
N VAL A 98 18.53 -3.34 -5.82
CA VAL A 98 17.11 -3.69 -5.88
C VAL A 98 16.85 -4.91 -5.01
N ILE A 99 17.63 -5.98 -5.19
CA ILE A 99 17.44 -7.21 -4.43
C ILE A 99 17.64 -7.00 -2.93
N LYS A 100 18.72 -6.28 -2.55
CA LYS A 100 18.96 -5.90 -1.15
C LYS A 100 17.78 -5.14 -0.54
N SER A 101 17.17 -4.22 -1.30
CA SER A 101 15.98 -3.50 -0.83
C SER A 101 14.78 -4.41 -0.60
N TRP A 102 14.59 -5.45 -1.42
CA TRP A 102 13.52 -6.43 -1.20
C TRP A 102 13.79 -7.32 0.00
N GLN A 103 15.01 -7.81 0.16
CA GLN A 103 15.42 -8.65 1.29
C GLN A 103 15.29 -7.90 2.63
N GLN A 104 15.80 -6.67 2.70
CA GLN A 104 15.72 -5.84 3.92
C GLN A 104 14.29 -5.52 4.35
N ASN A 105 13.38 -5.33 3.37
CA ASN A 105 11.99 -5.00 3.63
C ASN A 105 11.07 -6.22 3.66
N TRP A 106 11.62 -7.44 3.51
CA TRP A 106 10.83 -8.63 3.20
C TRP A 106 9.80 -8.95 4.29
N ASP A 107 10.16 -8.83 5.56
CA ASP A 107 9.25 -9.10 6.67
C ASP A 107 8.00 -8.23 6.60
N ASN A 108 8.18 -6.93 6.39
CA ASN A 108 7.06 -6.00 6.26
C ASN A 108 6.37 -6.08 4.89
N LEU A 109 7.05 -6.56 3.84
CA LEU A 109 6.44 -6.77 2.53
C LEU A 109 5.60 -8.04 2.49
N SER A 110 5.93 -9.05 3.29
CA SER A 110 5.30 -10.38 3.28
C SER A 110 4.20 -10.56 4.34
N THR A 111 3.94 -9.58 5.21
CA THR A 111 2.89 -9.65 6.25
C THR A 111 1.53 -10.06 5.68
N TYR A 112 1.19 -9.61 4.47
CA TYR A 112 -0.09 -9.91 3.84
C TYR A 112 -0.32 -11.39 3.57
N PHE A 113 0.73 -12.23 3.50
CA PHE A 113 0.58 -13.67 3.31
C PHE A 113 -0.17 -14.37 4.45
N LYS A 114 -0.22 -13.76 5.63
CA LYS A 114 -1.00 -14.24 6.78
C LYS A 114 -2.51 -14.18 6.53
N TYR A 115 -2.98 -13.34 5.62
CA TYR A 115 -4.40 -13.12 5.38
C TYR A 115 -4.97 -14.01 4.27
N SER A 116 -6.29 -14.21 4.29
CA SER A 116 -7.01 -14.94 3.24
C SER A 116 -6.87 -14.28 1.87
N ALA A 117 -7.06 -15.05 0.79
CA ALA A 117 -6.91 -14.55 -0.59
C ALA A 117 -7.77 -13.30 -0.88
N SER A 118 -8.98 -13.23 -0.31
CA SER A 118 -9.88 -12.08 -0.45
C SER A 118 -9.29 -10.82 0.20
N VAL A 119 -8.66 -10.93 1.37
CA VAL A 119 -8.00 -9.81 2.06
C VAL A 119 -6.70 -9.42 1.35
N ARG A 120 -5.92 -10.40 0.88
CA ARG A 120 -4.69 -10.19 0.11
C ARG A 120 -4.95 -9.39 -1.16
N THR A 121 -6.02 -9.72 -1.88
CA THR A 121 -6.38 -9.02 -3.12
C THR A 121 -6.56 -7.52 -2.89
N MET A 122 -7.22 -7.10 -1.81
CA MET A 122 -7.36 -5.67 -1.53
C MET A 122 -6.06 -4.99 -1.08
N THR A 123 -5.06 -5.76 -0.64
CA THR A 123 -3.81 -5.22 -0.11
C THR A 123 -2.88 -4.76 -1.22
N TYR A 124 -2.84 -5.48 -2.35
CA TYR A 124 -2.04 -5.11 -3.52
C TYR A 124 -2.84 -4.42 -4.63
N THR A 125 -4.15 -4.21 -4.50
CA THR A 125 -4.90 -3.39 -5.45
C THR A 125 -4.60 -1.91 -5.20
N THR A 126 -3.95 -1.26 -6.16
CA THR A 126 -3.60 0.16 -6.03
C THR A 126 -4.63 1.12 -6.61
N ASN A 127 -5.68 0.60 -7.25
CA ASN A 127 -6.68 1.40 -7.96
C ASN A 127 -7.30 2.53 -7.10
N PRO A 128 -7.68 2.32 -5.82
CA PRO A 128 -8.26 3.38 -5.01
C PRO A 128 -7.26 4.51 -4.68
N ILE A 129 -6.04 4.15 -4.28
CA ILE A 129 -4.99 5.11 -3.89
C ILE A 129 -4.48 5.88 -5.12
N GLU A 130 -4.27 5.19 -6.23
CA GLU A 130 -3.87 5.82 -7.49
C GLU A 130 -4.96 6.72 -8.04
N GLY A 131 -6.23 6.29 -7.95
CA GLY A 131 -7.39 7.09 -8.29
C GLY A 131 -7.44 8.37 -7.47
N PHE A 132 -7.25 8.27 -6.15
CA PHE A 132 -7.17 9.43 -5.25
C PHE A 132 -6.03 10.38 -5.65
N HIS A 133 -4.80 9.88 -5.77
CA HIS A 133 -3.64 10.69 -6.16
C HIS A 133 -3.82 11.35 -7.54
N ARG A 134 -4.42 10.65 -8.50
CA ARG A 134 -4.73 11.20 -9.82
C ARG A 134 -5.71 12.37 -9.72
N GLN A 135 -6.75 12.26 -8.89
CA GLN A 135 -7.70 13.34 -8.68
C GLN A 135 -7.03 14.54 -7.99
N VAL A 136 -6.26 14.32 -6.93
CA VAL A 136 -5.51 15.40 -6.27
C VAL A 136 -4.59 16.11 -7.26
N ARG A 137 -3.79 15.36 -8.05
CA ARG A 137 -2.93 15.92 -9.10
C ARG A 137 -3.72 16.68 -10.16
N LYS A 138 -4.94 16.25 -10.50
CA LYS A 138 -5.80 16.97 -11.47
C LYS A 138 -6.13 18.39 -10.97
N TYR A 139 -6.38 18.56 -9.68
CA TYR A 139 -6.71 19.87 -9.10
C TYR A 139 -5.47 20.73 -8.85
N THR A 140 -4.31 20.13 -8.57
CA THR A 140 -3.08 20.89 -8.30
C THR A 140 -2.27 21.22 -9.54
N LYS A 141 -2.25 20.38 -10.59
CA LYS A 141 -1.38 20.56 -11.76
C LYS A 141 -1.61 21.85 -12.56
N THR A 142 -2.80 22.44 -12.44
CA THR A 142 -3.16 23.69 -13.15
C THR A 142 -2.78 24.93 -12.37
N LYS A 143 -2.32 24.78 -11.12
CA LYS A 143 -1.89 25.88 -10.26
C LYS A 143 -0.36 25.89 -10.26
N GLY A 144 0.26 26.92 -10.84
CA GLY A 144 1.71 27.04 -10.93
C GLY A 144 2.37 27.25 -9.56
N ALA A 145 1.94 28.28 -8.83
CA ALA A 145 2.38 28.55 -7.47
C ALA A 145 1.17 28.87 -6.57
N PHE A 146 1.32 28.57 -5.28
CA PHE A 146 0.33 28.91 -4.25
C PHE A 146 0.81 30.14 -3.48
N THR A 147 -0.11 31.04 -3.16
CA THR A 147 0.18 32.28 -2.40
C THR A 147 0.42 32.03 -0.92
N SER A 148 -0.06 30.90 -0.38
CA SER A 148 0.16 30.46 0.99
C SER A 148 -0.09 28.96 1.13
N GLU A 149 0.41 28.35 2.20
CA GLU A 149 0.09 26.95 2.55
C GLU A 149 -1.41 26.75 2.78
N ASN A 150 -2.08 27.74 3.39
CA ASN A 150 -3.53 27.69 3.62
C ASN A 150 -4.33 27.62 2.31
N ALA A 151 -3.87 28.30 1.25
CA ALA A 151 -4.49 28.20 -0.07
C ALA A 151 -4.38 26.77 -0.64
N LEU A 152 -3.23 26.13 -0.47
CA LEU A 152 -3.02 24.73 -0.85
C LEU A 152 -3.92 23.79 -0.04
N PHE A 153 -3.97 23.94 1.29
CA PHE A 153 -4.82 23.10 2.14
C PHE A 153 -6.30 23.21 1.78
N LYS A 154 -6.81 24.43 1.57
CA LYS A 154 -8.21 24.65 1.15
C LYS A 154 -8.52 23.98 -0.18
N LEU A 155 -7.61 24.05 -1.15
CA LEU A 155 -7.78 23.42 -2.46
C LEU A 155 -7.81 21.89 -2.33
N VAL A 156 -6.84 21.31 -1.60
CA VAL A 156 -6.76 19.86 -1.40
C VAL A 156 -7.98 19.36 -0.63
N PHE A 157 -8.40 20.06 0.42
CA PHE A 157 -9.61 19.73 1.18
C PHE A 157 -10.86 19.76 0.29
N SER A 158 -11.02 20.80 -0.51
CA SER A 158 -12.14 20.91 -1.46
C SER A 158 -12.13 19.79 -2.50
N ALA A 159 -10.94 19.37 -2.97
CA ALA A 159 -10.79 18.22 -3.85
C ALA A 159 -11.21 16.92 -3.16
N ILE A 160 -10.81 16.71 -1.89
CA ILE A 160 -11.21 15.55 -1.08
C ILE A 160 -12.73 15.46 -0.96
N LEU A 161 -13.41 16.57 -0.60
CA LEU A 161 -14.88 16.60 -0.50
C LEU A 161 -15.56 16.22 -1.82
N ASN A 162 -15.00 16.65 -2.96
CA ASN A 162 -15.54 16.30 -4.28
C ASN A 162 -15.27 14.83 -4.68
N ILE A 163 -14.14 14.27 -4.23
CA ILE A 163 -13.83 12.85 -4.41
C ILE A 163 -14.79 11.99 -3.57
N GLU A 164 -15.01 12.37 -2.31
CA GLU A 164 -15.87 11.67 -1.36
C GLU A 164 -17.32 11.54 -1.88
N LYS A 165 -17.85 12.58 -2.54
CA LYS A 165 -19.17 12.53 -3.19
C LYS A 165 -19.32 11.37 -4.17
N LYS A 166 -18.22 10.95 -4.81
CA LYS A 166 -18.20 9.85 -5.81
C LYS A 166 -17.90 8.49 -5.17
N TRP A 167 -17.50 8.43 -3.90
CA TRP A 167 -17.23 7.19 -3.18
C TRP A 167 -18.51 6.64 -2.56
N ASN A 168 -19.47 6.31 -3.40
CA ASN A 168 -20.76 5.74 -3.01
C ASN A 168 -20.89 4.24 -3.33
N GLN A 169 -19.96 3.68 -4.10
CA GLN A 169 -19.99 2.27 -4.49
C GLN A 169 -19.53 1.35 -3.34
N PRO A 170 -20.25 0.26 -3.06
CA PRO A 170 -19.82 -0.72 -2.07
C PRO A 170 -18.57 -1.46 -2.55
N ILE A 171 -17.71 -1.83 -1.61
CA ILE A 171 -16.54 -2.66 -1.91
C ILE A 171 -17.02 -4.09 -2.19
N HIS A 172 -16.57 -4.66 -3.31
CA HIS A 172 -16.90 -6.03 -3.67
C HIS A 172 -16.41 -7.02 -2.60
N ASN A 173 -17.24 -8.01 -2.25
CA ASN A 173 -16.95 -9.02 -1.22
C ASN A 173 -16.60 -8.46 0.17
N TRP A 174 -17.06 -7.24 0.50
CA TRP A 174 -16.76 -6.62 1.80
C TRP A 174 -17.20 -7.45 3.00
N ALA A 175 -18.40 -8.06 2.96
CA ALA A 175 -18.90 -8.88 4.07
C ALA A 175 -17.96 -10.07 4.39
N LEU A 176 -17.49 -10.77 3.36
CA LEU A 176 -16.55 -11.88 3.50
C LEU A 176 -15.21 -11.40 4.06
N VAL A 177 -14.69 -10.29 3.51
CA VAL A 177 -13.45 -9.67 3.98
C VAL A 177 -13.52 -9.32 5.46
N VAL A 178 -14.61 -8.69 5.88
CA VAL A 178 -14.80 -8.24 7.26
C VAL A 178 -14.87 -9.42 8.21
N SER A 179 -15.62 -10.47 7.85
CA SER A 179 -15.68 -11.70 8.64
C SER A 179 -14.29 -12.34 8.80
N GLN A 180 -13.48 -12.38 7.74
CA GLN A 180 -12.12 -12.92 7.80
C GLN A 180 -11.18 -12.05 8.66
N LEU A 181 -11.35 -10.72 8.62
CA LEU A 181 -10.60 -9.80 9.47
C LEU A 181 -11.00 -9.92 10.94
N ASP A 182 -12.27 -10.16 11.24
CA ASP A 182 -12.75 -10.34 12.61
C ASP A 182 -12.17 -11.59 13.27
N VAL A 183 -12.10 -12.70 12.52
CA VAL A 183 -11.43 -13.93 12.96
C VAL A 183 -9.94 -13.69 13.22
N PHE A 184 -9.27 -12.90 12.38
CA PHE A 184 -7.83 -12.63 12.52
C PHE A 184 -7.52 -11.61 13.62
N PHE A 185 -8.42 -10.65 13.86
CA PHE A 185 -8.27 -9.58 14.83
C PHE A 185 -9.44 -9.58 15.83
N PRO A 186 -9.54 -10.61 16.69
CA PRO A 186 -10.66 -10.76 17.60
C PRO A 186 -10.78 -9.56 18.54
N ASN A 187 -12.02 -9.10 18.79
CA ASN A 187 -12.35 -7.97 19.65
C ASN A 187 -11.74 -6.62 19.21
N ARG A 188 -11.37 -6.46 17.93
CA ARG A 188 -10.84 -5.19 17.41
C ARG A 188 -11.77 -4.47 16.44
N LEU A 189 -12.77 -5.16 15.89
CA LEU A 189 -13.74 -4.57 14.97
C LEU A 189 -15.05 -4.28 15.70
N PHE A 190 -15.43 -3.00 15.73
CA PHE A 190 -16.70 -2.55 16.30
C PHE A 190 -17.62 -2.10 15.16
N PHE A 191 -18.59 -2.94 14.83
CA PHE A 191 -19.66 -2.56 13.91
C PHE A 191 -20.68 -1.74 14.68
N ARG A 192 -20.81 -0.46 14.35
CA ARG A 192 -21.96 0.32 14.81
C ARG A 192 -23.20 -0.21 14.09
N ALA A 193 -24.20 -0.62 14.89
CA ALA A 193 -25.53 -1.01 14.42
C ALA A 193 -26.29 0.20 13.84
#